data_AF-A0A368KCM7-F1
#
_entry.id   AF-A0A368KCM7-F1
#
_cell.length_a   1.000
_cell.length_b   1.000
_cell.length_c   1.000
_cell.angle_alpha   90.00
_cell.angle_beta   90.00
_cell.angle_gamma   90.00
#
_symmetry.space_group_name_H-M   'P 1'
#
loop_
_entity.id
_entity.type
_entity.pdbx_description
1 polymer ?
#
loop_
_entity_poly.entity_id
_entity_poly.type
_entity_poly.pdbx_seq_one_letter_code
_entity_poly.pdbx_strand_id
1 'polypeptide(L)'
;MTRPFVIWVTVVLSVLLGVSAAFGLLKVILQVPMGLGPNSAIPVWRVLLMVAIQAVATMFLAAVVYAAFARPRWGRAVCAVFAVLLALMVLYAGFHPDPHPLFAIKSGAEEAGAVVGRLMMCVLFGVYAYKMVIGTKVRAYFLSTEGRK
;
A
#
# COMPACT_ATOMS: atom_id res chain seq x y z
N MET A 1 -24.03 11.43 -7.43
CA MET A 1 -23.17 11.66 -6.25
C MET A 1 -21.71 11.66 -6.68
N THR A 2 -21.01 12.78 -6.48
CA THR A 2 -19.57 12.91 -6.69
C THR A 2 -18.81 12.01 -5.71
N ARG A 3 -17.73 11.36 -6.17
CA ARG A 3 -16.90 10.51 -5.31
C ARG A 3 -16.19 11.40 -4.27
N PRO A 4 -16.19 11.05 -2.98
CA PRO A 4 -15.48 11.84 -1.97
C PRO A 4 -13.98 11.83 -2.28
N PHE A 5 -13.31 12.97 -2.04
CA PHE A 5 -11.88 13.17 -2.33
C PHE A 5 -10.99 12.04 -1.81
N VAL A 6 -11.29 11.55 -0.60
CA VAL A 6 -10.57 10.44 0.06
C VAL A 6 -10.54 9.18 -0.82
N ILE A 7 -11.60 8.87 -1.55
CA ILE A 7 -11.67 7.70 -2.44
C ILE A 7 -10.81 7.89 -3.69
N TRP A 8 -10.74 9.12 -4.21
CA TRP A 8 -9.82 9.44 -5.30
C TRP A 8 -8.36 9.25 -4.89
N VAL A 9 -8.01 9.71 -3.69
CA VAL A 9 -6.68 9.49 -3.10
C VAL A 9 -6.40 7.99 -2.97
N THR A 10 -7.36 7.19 -2.50
CA THR A 10 -7.23 5.73 -2.45
C THR A 10 -6.94 5.11 -3.81
N VAL A 11 -7.69 5.51 -4.84
CA VAL A 11 -7.53 4.97 -6.20
C VAL A 11 -6.15 5.33 -6.75
N VAL A 12 -5.74 6.58 -6.65
CA VAL A 12 -4.43 7.01 -7.16
C VAL A 12 -3.29 6.28 -6.45
N LEU A 13 -3.31 6.22 -5.11
CA LEU A 13 -2.26 5.54 -4.35
C LEU A 13 -2.26 4.02 -4.60
N SER A 14 -3.42 3.38 -4.64
CA SER A 14 -3.52 1.94 -4.90
C SER A 14 -3.07 1.57 -6.32
N VAL A 15 -3.32 2.41 -7.32
CA VAL A 15 -2.82 2.20 -8.69
C VAL A 15 -1.30 2.35 -8.74
N LEU A 16 -0.74 3.41 -8.15
CA LEU A 16 0.72 3.61 -8.11
C LEU A 16 1.43 2.45 -7.41
N LEU A 17 0.92 2.02 -6.26
CA LEU A 17 1.44 0.86 -5.54
C LEU A 17 1.20 -0.44 -6.30
N GLY A 18 0.09 -0.56 -7.02
CA GLY A 18 -0.23 -1.70 -7.87
C GLY A 18 0.78 -1.88 -9.00
N VAL A 19 1.18 -0.78 -9.65
CA VAL A 19 2.25 -0.78 -10.66
C VAL A 19 3.57 -1.22 -10.04
N SER A 20 3.94 -0.67 -8.89
CA SER A 20 5.15 -1.08 -8.16
C SER A 20 5.12 -2.57 -7.78
N ALA A 21 3.99 -3.07 -7.30
CA ALA A 21 3.80 -4.47 -6.95
C ALA A 21 3.89 -5.40 -8.17
N ALA A 22 3.38 -4.99 -9.33
CA ALA A 22 3.50 -5.73 -10.58
C ALA A 22 4.96 -5.85 -11.04
N PHE A 23 5.75 -4.77 -10.95
CA PHE A 23 7.18 -4.82 -11.22
C PHE A 23 7.93 -5.69 -10.20
N GLY A 24 7.55 -5.64 -8.92
CA GLY A 24 8.09 -6.52 -7.89
C GLY A 24 7.81 -8.00 -8.18
N LEU A 25 6.58 -8.33 -8.61
CA LEU A 25 6.18 -9.68 -9.00
C LEU A 25 6.98 -10.16 -10.23
N LEU A 26 7.15 -9.30 -11.24
CA LEU A 26 7.96 -9.61 -12.41
C LEU A 26 9.41 -9.93 -12.01
N LYS A 27 10.01 -9.14 -11.12
CA LYS A 27 11.36 -9.39 -10.59
C LYS A 27 11.44 -10.74 -9.88
N VAL A 28 10.45 -11.07 -9.04
CA VAL A 28 10.39 -12.37 -8.36
C VAL A 28 10.30 -13.50 -9.38
N ILE A 29 9.40 -13.42 -10.37
CA ILE A 29 9.24 -14.43 -11.42
C ILE A 29 10.55 -14.66 -12.17
N LEU A 30 11.29 -13.61 -12.51
CA LEU A 30 12.57 -13.70 -13.21
C LEU A 30 13.69 -14.29 -12.32
N GLN A 31 13.61 -14.14 -11.00
CA GLN A 31 14.62 -14.61 -10.05
C GLN A 31 14.36 -16.03 -9.52
N VAL A 32 13.11 -16.50 -9.54
CA VAL A 32 12.73 -17.86 -9.11
C VAL A 32 13.53 -18.98 -9.80
N PRO A 33 13.75 -18.97 -11.13
CA PRO A 33 14.56 -19.99 -11.79
C PRO A 33 16.01 -20.03 -11.31
N MET A 34 16.59 -18.87 -10.98
CA MET A 34 17.95 -18.77 -10.45
C MET A 34 18.03 -19.24 -8.99
N GLY A 35 16.97 -19.03 -8.20
CA GLY A 35 16.88 -19.45 -6.80
C GLY A 35 16.44 -20.90 -6.59
N LEU A 36 16.00 -21.60 -7.64
CA LEU A 36 15.66 -23.03 -7.63
C LEU A 36 16.67 -23.89 -8.42
N GLY A 37 17.73 -23.27 -8.93
CA GLY A 37 18.78 -23.99 -9.66
C GLY A 37 19.52 -24.99 -8.74
N PRO A 38 20.08 -26.07 -9.30
CA PRO A 38 20.73 -27.15 -8.54
C PRO A 38 21.93 -26.69 -7.69
N ASN A 39 22.47 -25.48 -7.93
CA ASN A 39 23.57 -24.87 -7.17
C ASN A 39 23.14 -23.70 -6.28
N SER A 40 21.84 -23.48 -6.07
CA SER A 40 21.35 -22.34 -5.30
C SER A 40 21.44 -22.62 -3.79
N ALA A 41 22.19 -21.79 -3.06
CA ALA A 41 22.28 -21.83 -1.60
C ALA A 41 21.03 -21.25 -0.89
N ILE A 42 19.96 -20.95 -1.65
CA ILE A 42 18.76 -20.30 -1.15
C ILE A 42 17.75 -21.39 -0.80
N PRO A 43 17.26 -21.44 0.45
CA PRO A 43 16.28 -22.45 0.83
C PRO A 43 14.94 -22.19 0.13
N VAL A 44 14.35 -23.25 -0.44
CA VAL A 44 13.12 -23.22 -1.24
C VAL A 44 11.96 -22.52 -0.51
N TRP A 45 11.83 -22.71 0.81
CA TRP A 45 10.78 -22.09 1.61
C TRP A 45 10.83 -20.55 1.56
N ARG A 46 12.02 -19.95 1.44
CA ARG A 46 12.20 -18.50 1.37
C ARG A 46 11.71 -17.96 0.03
N VAL A 47 11.94 -18.69 -1.05
CA VAL A 47 11.42 -18.36 -2.39
C VAL A 47 9.90 -18.43 -2.40
N LEU A 48 9.32 -19.50 -1.84
CA LEU A 48 7.87 -19.65 -1.70
C LEU A 48 7.25 -18.53 -0.87
N LEU A 49 7.89 -18.15 0.24
CA LEU A 49 7.43 -17.06 1.10
C LEU A 49 7.46 -15.71 0.39
N MET A 50 8.52 -15.40 -0.38
CA MET A 50 8.60 -14.18 -1.18
C MET A 50 7.50 -14.11 -2.25
N VAL A 51 7.26 -15.21 -2.97
CA VAL A 51 6.20 -15.30 -3.97
C VAL A 51 4.82 -15.13 -3.33
N ALA A 52 4.57 -15.80 -2.21
CA ALA A 52 3.32 -15.72 -1.48
C ALA A 52 3.03 -14.28 -1.00
N ILE A 53 4.02 -13.62 -0.39
CA ILE A 53 3.88 -12.23 0.07
C ILE A 53 3.58 -11.29 -1.11
N GLN A 54 4.31 -11.43 -2.22
CA GLN A 54 4.13 -10.56 -3.38
C GLN A 54 2.76 -10.79 -4.04
N ALA A 55 2.32 -12.05 -4.14
CA ALA A 55 1.00 -12.40 -4.67
C ALA A 55 -0.12 -11.82 -3.79
N VAL A 56 -0.04 -11.99 -2.46
CA VAL A 56 -1.00 -11.44 -1.50
C VAL A 56 -1.06 -9.92 -1.57
N ALA A 57 0.08 -9.24 -1.63
CA ALA A 57 0.15 -7.78 -1.74
C ALA A 57 -0.53 -7.29 -3.04
N THR A 58 -0.27 -7.96 -4.16
CA THR A 58 -0.85 -7.61 -5.46
C THR A 58 -2.37 -7.83 -5.47
N MET A 59 -2.84 -8.97 -4.94
CA MET A 59 -4.27 -9.26 -4.81
C MET A 59 -4.97 -8.26 -3.88
N PHE A 60 -4.33 -7.87 -2.78
CA PHE A 60 -4.88 -6.89 -1.85
C PHE A 60 -5.05 -5.51 -2.51
N LEU A 61 -4.05 -5.05 -3.27
CA LEU A 61 -4.14 -3.79 -4.01
C LEU A 61 -5.26 -3.82 -5.06
N ALA A 62 -5.40 -4.94 -5.79
CA ALA A 62 -6.51 -5.14 -6.72
C ALA A 62 -7.87 -5.11 -6.00
N ALA A 63 -7.97 -5.72 -4.81
CA ALA A 63 -9.18 -5.69 -3.99
C ALA A 63 -9.51 -4.27 -3.48
N VAL A 64 -8.52 -3.45 -3.16
CA VAL A 64 -8.70 -2.03 -2.78
C VAL A 64 -9.23 -1.21 -3.96
N VAL A 65 -8.64 -1.37 -5.14
CA VAL A 65 -9.12 -0.72 -6.37
C VAL A 65 -10.55 -1.16 -6.65
N TYR A 66 -10.82 -2.48 -6.66
CA TYR A 66 -12.16 -3.02 -6.85
C TYR A 66 -13.17 -2.45 -5.85
N ALA A 67 -12.81 -2.42 -4.56
CA ALA A 67 -13.65 -1.87 -3.50
C ALA A 67 -14.00 -0.39 -3.75
N ALA A 68 -13.04 0.41 -4.21
CA ALA A 68 -13.25 1.82 -4.53
C ALA A 68 -14.22 2.04 -5.69
N PHE A 69 -14.31 1.12 -6.66
CA PHE A 69 -15.21 1.24 -7.82
C PHE A 69 -16.56 0.52 -7.64
N ALA A 70 -16.54 -0.74 -7.20
CA ALA A 70 -17.73 -1.59 -7.07
C ALA A 70 -18.54 -1.31 -5.79
N ARG A 71 -17.95 -0.60 -4.82
CA ARG A 71 -18.58 -0.21 -3.55
C ARG A 71 -19.24 -1.38 -2.79
N PRO A 72 -18.54 -2.52 -2.59
CA PRO A 72 -19.08 -3.62 -1.79
C PRO A 72 -19.20 -3.21 -0.32
N ARG A 73 -20.06 -3.90 0.44
CA ARG A 73 -20.28 -3.65 1.88
C ARG A 73 -18.99 -3.68 2.71
N TRP A 74 -18.07 -4.58 2.35
CA TRP A 74 -16.76 -4.72 2.99
C TRP A 74 -15.71 -3.72 2.50
N GLY A 75 -16.01 -2.94 1.46
CA GLY A 75 -15.04 -2.04 0.82
C GLY A 75 -14.49 -0.97 1.76
N ARG A 76 -15.29 -0.52 2.73
CA ARG A 76 -14.82 0.40 3.79
C ARG A 76 -13.72 -0.22 4.66
N ALA A 77 -13.90 -1.48 5.06
CA ALA A 77 -12.94 -2.17 5.90
C ALA A 77 -11.61 -2.34 5.14
N VAL A 78 -11.68 -2.76 3.87
CA VAL A 78 -10.47 -2.94 3.04
C VAL A 78 -9.74 -1.62 2.79
N CYS A 79 -10.45 -0.53 2.49
CA CYS A 79 -9.82 0.79 2.35
C CYS A 79 -9.22 1.32 3.66
N ALA A 80 -9.83 1.02 4.81
CA ALA A 80 -9.29 1.38 6.11
C ALA A 80 -8.03 0.56 6.46
N VAL A 81 -8.04 -0.75 6.19
CA VAL A 81 -6.85 -1.60 6.35
C VAL A 81 -5.72 -1.11 5.44
N PHE A 82 -6.02 -0.74 4.20
CA PHE A 82 -5.05 -0.15 3.28
C PHE A 82 -4.42 1.14 3.82
N ALA A 83 -5.22 2.02 4.44
CA ALA A 83 -4.75 3.24 5.09
C ALA A 83 -3.76 2.94 6.24
N VAL A 84 -4.10 1.97 7.08
CA VAL A 84 -3.28 1.56 8.23
C VAL A 84 -1.97 0.93 7.74
N LEU A 85 -2.03 0.06 6.74
CA LEU A 85 -0.82 -0.56 6.16
C LEU A 85 0.12 0.47 5.55
N LEU A 86 -0.40 1.52 4.90
CA LEU A 86 0.42 2.64 4.42
C LEU A 86 1.11 3.38 5.55
N ALA A 87 0.39 3.69 6.64
CA ALA A 87 0.97 4.34 7.81
C ALA A 87 2.09 3.47 8.42
N LEU A 88 1.86 2.16 8.56
CA LEU A 88 2.86 1.22 9.05
C LEU A 88 4.06 1.12 8.13
N MET A 89 3.87 1.13 6.81
CA MET A 89 4.96 1.09 5.84
C MET A 89 5.85 2.33 5.94
N VAL A 90 5.26 3.52 6.06
CA VAL A 90 6.01 4.77 6.24
C VAL A 90 6.78 4.77 7.56
N LEU A 91 6.14 4.31 8.63
CA LEU A 91 6.75 4.19 9.95
C LEU A 91 7.92 3.19 9.95
N TYR A 92 7.75 2.03 9.30
CA TYR A 92 8.80 1.04 9.12
C TYR A 92 9.98 1.57 8.31
N ALA A 93 9.72 2.24 7.18
CA ALA A 93 10.75 2.89 6.36
C ALA A 93 11.45 4.04 7.11
N GLY A 94 10.76 4.65 8.09
CA GLY A 94 11.34 5.61 9.02
C GLY A 94 12.39 4.98 9.93
N PHE A 95 12.07 3.84 10.54
CA PHE A 95 12.96 3.11 11.45
C PHE A 95 14.08 2.33 10.75
N HIS A 96 13.84 1.89 9.51
CA HIS A 96 14.79 1.13 8.71
C HIS A 96 15.07 1.87 7.40
N PRO A 97 15.85 2.96 7.45
CA PRO A 97 16.22 3.68 6.24
C PRO A 97 16.98 2.76 5.28
N ASP A 98 16.66 2.86 3.99
CA ASP A 98 17.31 2.06 2.95
C ASP A 98 18.82 2.38 2.91
N PRO A 99 19.71 1.36 2.97
CA PRO A 99 21.15 1.58 2.88
C PRO A 99 21.60 2.19 1.53
N HIS A 100 20.77 2.12 0.49
CA HIS A 100 21.08 2.67 -0.83
C HIS A 100 19.96 3.62 -1.31
N PRO A 101 19.84 4.82 -0.73
CA PRO A 101 18.78 5.75 -1.09
C PRO A 101 18.99 6.27 -2.52
N LEU A 102 17.88 6.42 -3.26
CA LEU A 102 17.85 7.03 -4.59
C LEU A 102 18.39 8.48 -4.58
N PHE A 103 18.24 9.17 -3.45
CA PHE A 103 18.81 10.49 -3.21
C PHE A 103 19.59 10.45 -1.90
N ALA A 104 20.90 10.65 -1.96
CA ALA A 104 21.74 10.77 -0.77
C ALA A 104 21.37 12.07 -0.03
N ILE A 105 20.71 11.93 1.11
CA ILE A 105 20.34 13.06 1.97
C ILE A 105 21.61 13.51 2.69
N LYS A 106 22.00 14.78 2.53
CA LYS A 106 23.14 15.34 3.26
C LYS A 106 22.76 15.58 4.71
N SER A 107 23.72 15.36 5.61
CA SER A 107 23.55 15.66 7.04
C SER A 107 23.21 17.13 7.27
N GLY A 108 22.30 17.41 8.22
CA GLY A 108 21.90 18.78 8.59
C GLY A 108 20.45 19.09 8.22
N ALA A 109 20.23 20.15 7.44
CA ALA A 109 18.88 20.64 7.13
C ALA A 109 18.05 19.66 6.29
N GLU A 110 18.67 18.91 5.38
CA GLU A 110 17.97 17.93 4.54
C GLU A 110 17.48 16.72 5.35
N GLU A 111 18.28 16.27 6.33
CA GLU A 111 17.90 15.19 7.25
C GLU A 111 16.74 15.60 8.15
N ALA A 112 16.81 16.81 8.74
CA ALA A 112 15.71 17.36 9.54
C ALA A 112 14.42 17.50 8.71
N GLY A 113 14.52 17.98 7.47
CA GLY A 113 13.41 18.07 6.53
C GLY A 113 12.80 16.72 6.19
N ALA A 114 13.64 15.69 5.99
CA ALA A 114 13.18 14.32 5.73
C ALA A 114 12.44 13.72 6.93
N VAL A 115 12.92 13.96 8.16
CA VAL A 115 12.24 13.51 9.39
C VAL A 115 10.88 14.17 9.54
N VAL A 116 10.80 15.50 9.36
CA VAL A 116 9.53 16.24 9.41
C VAL A 116 8.56 15.75 8.34
N GLY A 117 9.04 15.55 7.11
CA GLY A 117 8.23 15.02 6.01
C GLY A 117 7.66 13.63 6.31
N ARG A 118 8.44 12.73 6.91
CA ARG A 118 7.98 11.40 7.34
C ARG A 118 6.92 11.49 8.44
N LEU A 119 7.11 12.35 9.44
CA LEU A 119 6.12 12.58 10.50
C LEU A 119 4.81 13.13 9.94
N MET A 120 4.87 14.09 9.02
CA MET A 120 3.69 14.63 8.34
C MET A 120 2.97 13.57 7.52
N MET A 121 3.70 12.70 6.80
CA MET A 121 3.11 11.56 6.08
C MET A 121 2.37 10.61 7.03
N CYS A 122 2.96 10.25 8.17
CA CYS A 122 2.30 9.41 9.18
C CYS A 122 1.00 10.05 9.69
N VAL A 123 1.02 11.35 10.01
CA VAL A 123 -0.18 12.09 10.43
C VAL A 123 -1.23 12.11 9.33
N LEU A 124 -0.84 12.37 8.08
CA LEU A 124 -1.75 12.36 6.93
C LEU A 124 -2.40 10.99 6.71
N PHE A 125 -1.64 9.90 6.82
CA PHE A 125 -2.19 8.55 6.72
C PHE A 125 -3.09 8.19 7.91
N GLY A 126 -2.79 8.68 9.11
CA GLY A 126 -3.65 8.57 10.29
C GLY A 126 -4.99 9.29 10.09
N VAL A 127 -4.96 10.54 9.59
CA VAL A 127 -6.17 11.30 9.24
C VAL A 127 -6.95 10.62 8.11
N TYR A 128 -6.26 10.05 7.14
CA TYR A 128 -6.86 9.28 6.05
C TYR A 128 -7.58 8.02 6.56
N ALA A 129 -6.96 7.24 7.45
CA ALA A 129 -7.57 6.09 8.10
C ALA A 129 -8.80 6.51 8.92
N TYR A 130 -8.68 7.56 9.72
CA TYR A 130 -9.78 8.13 10.50
C TYR A 130 -10.96 8.54 9.62
N LYS A 131 -10.70 9.23 8.51
CA LYS A 131 -11.74 9.65 7.54
C LYS A 131 -12.41 8.47 6.84
N MET A 132 -11.70 7.37 6.59
CA MET A 132 -12.29 6.14 6.04
C MET A 132 -13.22 5.44 7.04
N VAL A 133 -12.88 5.45 8.32
CA VAL A 133 -13.67 4.79 9.37
C VAL A 133 -14.85 5.63 9.83
N ILE A 134 -14.67 6.92 10.12
CA ILE A 134 -15.68 7.76 10.76
C ILE A 134 -16.36 8.73 9.78
N GLY A 135 -15.79 8.97 8.60
CA GLY A 135 -16.30 9.95 7.65
C GLY A 135 -17.72 9.65 7.15
N THR A 136 -18.67 10.53 7.48
CA THR A 136 -20.08 10.45 7.05
C THR A 136 -20.22 10.40 5.53
N LYS A 137 -19.42 11.18 4.79
CA LYS A 137 -19.39 11.17 3.32
C LYS A 137 -18.92 9.84 2.73
N VAL A 138 -17.93 9.19 3.35
CA VAL A 138 -17.42 7.88 2.93
C VAL A 138 -18.44 6.80 3.26
N ARG A 139 -19.02 6.84 4.46
CA ARG A 139 -20.11 5.95 4.86
C ARG A 139 -21.29 6.05 3.89
N ALA A 140 -21.76 7.24 3.57
CA ALA A 140 -22.84 7.47 2.60
C ALA A 140 -22.47 6.96 1.20
N TYR A 141 -21.21 7.12 0.77
CA TYR A 141 -20.75 6.63 -0.53
C TYR A 141 -20.88 5.11 -0.67
N PHE A 142 -20.46 4.33 0.34
CA PHE A 142 -20.58 2.88 0.33
C PHE A 142 -22.00 2.37 0.65
N LEU A 143 -22.81 3.12 1.41
CA LEU A 143 -24.22 2.80 1.68
C LEU A 143 -25.17 3.13 0.52
N SER A 144 -24.83 4.12 -0.32
CA SER A 144 -25.66 4.54 -1.47
C SER A 144 -25.96 3.43 -2.49
N THR A 145 -25.20 2.33 -2.46
CA THR A 145 -25.41 1.15 -3.29
C THR A 145 -26.43 0.17 -2.68
N GLU A 146 -26.74 0.27 -1.37
CA GLU A 146 -27.76 -0.57 -0.73
C GLU A 146 -29.18 -0.21 -1.13
N GLY A 147 -29.45 1.04 -1.51
CA GLY A 147 -30.77 1.47 -2.00
C GLY A 147 -31.09 1.12 -3.46
N ARG A 148 -30.24 0.32 -4.12
CA ARG A 148 -30.42 -0.15 -5.51
C ARG A 148 -30.58 -1.67 -5.64
N LYS A 149 -30.89 -2.37 -4.54
CA LYS A 149 -31.32 -3.76 -4.56
C LYS A 149 -32.77 -3.86 -4.11
#